data_AF-T0ZQE6-F1
#
_entry.id   AF-T0ZQE6-F1
#
_cell.length_a   1.000
_cell.length_b   1.000
_cell.length_c   1.000
_cell.angle_alpha   90.00
_cell.angle_beta   90.00
_cell.angle_gamma   90.00
#
_symmetry.space_group_name_H-M   'P 1'
#
loop_
_entity.id
_entity.type
_entity.pdbx_description
1 polymer ?
#
loop_
_entity_poly.entity_id
_entity_poly.type
_entity_poly.pdbx_seq_one_letter_code
_entity_poly.pdbx_strand_id
1 'polypeptide(L)'
;QQTVFGVALSGPAGNKCSGDQYIMSRIDFKAPKSTGHLPYDILVSGDRVYALAVKFRIAINFPDLSMMGSNSFMSIMCAPGAIEKALKEAARGTAAATSTQHS
;
A
#
# COMPACT_ATOMS: atom_id res chain seq x y z
N GLN A 1 -14.75 -0.44 19.47
CA GLN A 1 -14.70 -1.49 18.44
C GLN A 1 -13.52 -1.22 17.52
N GLN A 2 -12.86 -2.27 17.03
CA GLN A 2 -11.74 -2.19 16.10
C GLN A 2 -12.04 -3.02 14.86
N THR A 3 -11.74 -2.48 13.68
CA THR A 3 -11.98 -3.15 12.40
C THR A 3 -10.73 -3.02 11.53
N VAL A 4 -10.30 -4.14 10.93
CA VAL A 4 -9.14 -4.17 10.02
C VAL A 4 -9.62 -4.41 8.60
N PHE A 5 -9.08 -3.64 7.67
CA PHE A 5 -9.31 -3.77 6.22
C PHE A 5 -8.01 -4.13 5.53
N GLY A 6 -8.04 -5.20 4.74
CA GLY A 6 -7.00 -5.49 3.75
C GLY A 6 -7.23 -4.67 2.48
N VAL A 7 -6.21 -3.96 2.03
CA VAL A 7 -6.24 -3.10 0.85
C VAL A 7 -5.26 -3.66 -0.18
N ALA A 8 -5.80 -4.18 -1.28
CA ALA A 8 -5.04 -4.53 -2.46
C ALA A 8 -4.86 -3.29 -3.35
N LEU A 9 -3.66 -3.06 -3.86
CA LEU A 9 -3.33 -1.88 -4.64
C LEU A 9 -2.95 -2.28 -6.07
N SER A 10 -3.72 -1.80 -7.05
CA SER A 10 -3.42 -2.02 -8.47
C SER A 10 -2.39 -1.01 -9.02
N GLY A 11 -2.26 0.14 -8.34
CA GLY A 11 -1.57 1.31 -8.86
C GLY A 11 -2.42 2.10 -9.86
N PRO A 12 -2.38 3.45 -9.84
CA PRO A 12 -3.11 4.26 -10.80
C PRO A 12 -2.61 4.08 -12.24
N ALA A 13 -3.48 4.36 -13.23
CA ALA A 13 -3.11 4.35 -14.63
C ALA A 13 -1.91 5.29 -14.89
N GLY A 14 -0.88 4.78 -15.57
CA GLY A 14 0.34 5.53 -15.85
C GLY A 14 1.35 5.64 -14.70
N ASN A 15 1.00 5.20 -13.47
CA ASN A 15 1.94 5.16 -12.35
C ASN A 15 1.73 3.91 -11.49
N LYS A 16 2.59 2.91 -11.71
CA LYS A 16 2.51 1.61 -11.04
C LYS A 16 3.16 1.58 -9.65
N CYS A 17 3.69 2.70 -9.15
CA CYS A 17 4.55 2.69 -7.95
C CYS A 17 3.86 2.16 -6.69
N SER A 18 2.54 2.31 -6.55
CA SER A 18 1.79 1.72 -5.44
C SER A 18 1.22 0.33 -5.74
N GLY A 19 1.41 -0.18 -6.96
CA GLY A 19 0.81 -1.44 -7.40
C GLY A 19 1.52 -2.65 -6.82
N ASP A 20 0.75 -3.53 -6.19
CA ASP A 20 1.20 -4.79 -5.59
C ASP A 20 1.99 -5.63 -6.60
N GLN A 21 1.47 -5.80 -7.82
CA GLN A 21 2.14 -6.55 -8.88
C GLN A 21 3.49 -5.93 -9.26
N TYR A 22 3.56 -4.60 -9.35
CA TYR A 22 4.79 -3.89 -9.70
C TYR A 22 5.86 -4.11 -8.62
N ILE A 23 5.49 -3.97 -7.35
CA ILE A 23 6.41 -4.14 -6.22
C ILE A 23 6.86 -5.60 -6.13
N MET A 24 5.93 -6.55 -6.09
CA MET A 24 6.24 -7.96 -5.92
C MET A 24 7.11 -8.50 -7.06
N SER A 25 6.88 -8.08 -8.31
CA SER A 25 7.75 -8.46 -9.44
C SER A 25 9.20 -7.99 -9.32
N ARG A 26 9.47 -7.00 -8.46
CA ARG A 26 10.78 -6.37 -8.28
C ARG A 26 11.50 -6.85 -7.03
N ILE A 27 10.78 -7.15 -5.95
CA ILE A 27 11.41 -7.53 -4.66
C ILE A 27 11.17 -8.98 -4.25
N ASP A 28 10.17 -9.65 -4.82
CA ASP A 28 9.86 -11.07 -4.59
C ASP A 28 10.02 -11.88 -5.89
N PHE A 29 11.15 -11.71 -6.56
CA PHE A 29 11.43 -12.18 -7.93
C PHE A 29 11.85 -13.66 -8.05
N LYS A 30 11.95 -14.37 -6.93
CA LYS A 30 12.31 -15.81 -6.89
C LYS A 30 11.04 -16.64 -6.64
N ALA A 31 11.20 -17.89 -6.18
CA ALA A 31 10.09 -18.61 -5.57
C ALA A 31 9.43 -17.70 -4.51
N PRO A 32 8.10 -17.49 -4.55
CA PRO A 32 7.44 -16.52 -3.68
C PRO A 32 7.76 -16.84 -2.22
N LYS A 33 8.42 -15.91 -1.53
CA LYS A 33 8.87 -16.09 -0.13
C LYS A 33 8.09 -15.23 0.85
N SER A 34 7.54 -14.11 0.37
CA SER A 34 6.97 -13.08 1.25
C SER A 34 5.62 -12.59 0.73
N THR A 35 4.81 -13.48 0.12
CA THR A 35 3.46 -13.15 -0.39
C THR A 35 2.52 -12.64 0.70
N GLY A 36 2.71 -13.08 1.95
CA GLY A 36 2.02 -12.54 3.13
C GLY A 36 2.34 -11.07 3.44
N HIS A 37 3.24 -10.43 2.69
CA HIS A 37 3.41 -8.98 2.71
C HIS A 37 2.13 -8.24 2.30
N LEU A 38 1.32 -8.88 1.46
CA LEU A 38 0.06 -8.37 0.94
C LEU A 38 -1.14 -9.11 1.57
N PRO A 39 -2.30 -8.44 1.70
CA PRO A 39 -2.58 -7.03 1.37
C PRO A 39 -1.96 -6.05 2.39
N TYR A 40 -2.03 -4.74 2.13
CA TYR A 40 -1.73 -3.70 3.13
C TYR A 40 -2.90 -3.54 4.11
N ASP A 41 -2.61 -3.24 5.37
CA ASP A 41 -3.66 -3.16 6.40
C ASP A 41 -3.99 -1.72 6.78
N ILE A 42 -5.29 -1.44 6.90
CA ILE A 42 -5.83 -0.26 7.55
C ILE A 42 -6.60 -0.70 8.79
N LEU A 43 -6.22 -0.20 9.97
CA LEU A 43 -6.94 -0.39 11.22
C LEU A 43 -7.78 0.86 11.52
N VAL A 44 -9.10 0.67 11.65
CA VAL A 44 -10.02 1.70 12.13
C VAL A 44 -10.35 1.43 13.59
N SER A 45 -10.14 2.44 14.44
CA SER A 45 -10.43 2.37 15.87
C SER A 45 -11.02 3.71 16.33
N GLY A 46 -12.33 3.73 16.51
CA GLY A 46 -13.06 4.98 16.79
C GLY A 46 -13.04 5.90 15.58
N ASP A 47 -12.64 7.16 15.79
CA ASP A 47 -12.46 8.20 14.77
C ASP A 47 -11.05 8.22 14.15
N ARG A 48 -10.22 7.21 14.45
CA ARG A 48 -8.82 7.14 14.02
C ARG A 48 -8.59 6.01 13.03
N VAL A 49 -7.81 6.32 12.00
CA VAL A 49 -7.37 5.39 10.96
C VAL A 49 -5.86 5.24 11.05
N TYR A 50 -5.37 4.00 11.13
CA TYR A 50 -3.96 3.66 11.24
C TYR A 50 -3.52 2.77 10.09
N ALA A 51 -2.29 2.97 9.63
CA ALA A 51 -1.58 2.07 8.74
C ALA A 51 -0.12 1.99 9.19
N LEU A 52 0.51 0.83 9.00
CA LEU A 52 1.95 0.70 9.26
C LEU A 52 2.74 1.49 8.22
N ALA A 53 3.74 2.23 8.67
CA ALA A 53 4.63 2.95 7.78
C ALA A 53 5.31 1.99 6.80
N VAL A 54 5.06 2.22 5.51
CA VAL A 54 5.31 1.25 4.42
C VAL A 54 6.78 0.85 4.31
N LYS A 55 7.70 1.81 4.53
CA LYS A 55 9.15 1.54 4.50
C LYS A 55 9.55 0.45 5.50
N PHE A 56 9.05 0.52 6.72
CA PHE A 56 9.35 -0.47 7.76
C PHE A 56 8.65 -1.80 7.49
N ARG A 57 7.40 -1.78 6.98
CA ARG A 57 6.68 -3.01 6.61
C ARG A 57 7.43 -3.81 5.54
N ILE A 58 7.96 -3.14 4.51
CA ILE A 58 8.76 -3.80 3.47
C ILE A 58 10.05 -4.37 4.07
N ALA A 59 10.78 -3.59 4.88
CA ALA A 59 12.03 -4.04 5.49
C ALA A 59 11.84 -5.28 6.40
N ILE A 60 10.75 -5.32 7.17
CA ILE A 60 10.44 -6.46 8.05
C ILE A 60 10.07 -7.71 7.23
N ASN A 61 9.30 -7.56 6.16
CA ASN A 61 8.83 -8.70 5.36
C ASN A 61 9.87 -9.18 4.32
N PHE A 62 10.86 -8.36 4.03
CA PHE A 62 11.96 -8.66 3.11
C PHE A 62 13.31 -8.31 3.75
N PRO A 63 13.70 -8.96 4.87
CA PRO A 63 14.90 -8.61 5.62
C PRO A 63 16.20 -8.88 4.84
N ASP A 64 16.15 -9.73 3.82
CA ASP A 64 17.24 -10.09 2.93
C ASP A 64 17.26 -9.25 1.62
N LEU A 65 16.38 -8.25 1.50
CA LEU A 65 16.33 -7.39 0.32
C LEU A 65 17.55 -6.48 0.28
N SER A 66 18.35 -6.63 -0.77
CA SER A 66 19.48 -5.73 -1.02
C SER A 66 19.01 -4.28 -1.12
N MET A 67 19.78 -3.34 -0.57
CA MET A 67 19.48 -1.92 -0.71
C MET A 67 19.70 -1.43 -2.15
N MET A 68 20.71 -1.96 -2.85
CA MET A 68 21.12 -1.54 -4.19
C MET A 68 21.23 -2.71 -5.18
N GLY A 69 21.29 -2.39 -6.47
CA GLY A 69 21.40 -3.37 -7.56
C GLY A 69 20.05 -3.80 -8.12
N SER A 70 20.05 -4.85 -8.95
CA SER A 70 18.82 -5.43 -9.51
C SER A 70 17.98 -6.06 -8.40
N ASN A 71 16.66 -5.90 -8.49
CA ASN A 71 15.70 -6.44 -7.52
C ASN A 71 15.98 -6.01 -6.06
N SER A 72 16.21 -4.72 -5.89
CA SER A 72 16.60 -4.10 -4.62
C SER A 72 15.51 -3.17 -4.08
N PHE A 73 15.67 -2.73 -2.83
CA PHE A 73 14.85 -1.67 -2.25
C PHE A 73 14.90 -0.39 -3.11
N MET A 74 16.08 -0.05 -3.65
CA MET A 74 16.21 1.11 -4.54
C MET A 74 15.34 1.00 -5.81
N SER A 75 15.06 -0.22 -6.28
CA SER A 75 14.24 -0.44 -7.47
C SER A 75 12.75 -0.07 -7.29
N ILE A 76 12.32 0.15 -6.04
CA ILE A 76 10.95 0.50 -5.66
C ILE A 76 10.88 1.78 -4.79
N MET A 77 11.86 2.68 -4.86
CA MET A 77 11.92 3.86 -3.97
C MET A 77 10.71 4.80 -4.08
N CYS A 78 10.00 4.78 -5.20
CA CYS A 78 8.76 5.52 -5.35
C CYS A 78 7.58 4.90 -4.59
N ALA A 79 7.65 3.60 -4.26
CA ALA A 79 6.54 2.84 -3.71
C ALA A 79 6.10 3.30 -2.32
N PRO A 80 6.99 3.56 -1.33
CA PRO A 80 6.52 3.93 0.01
C PRO A 80 5.63 5.17 0.04
N GLY A 81 6.02 6.23 -0.68
CA GLY A 81 5.22 7.44 -0.78
C GLY A 81 3.93 7.26 -1.59
N ALA A 82 4.00 6.47 -2.68
CA ALA A 82 2.83 6.17 -3.50
C ALA A 82 1.78 5.32 -2.76
N ILE A 83 2.21 4.32 -1.99
CA ILE A 83 1.33 3.49 -1.14
C ILE A 83 0.72 4.32 -0.03
N GLU A 84 1.51 5.15 0.66
CA GLU A 84 0.98 6.03 1.70
C GLU A 84 -0.12 6.95 1.15
N LYS A 85 0.11 7.53 -0.04
CA LYS A 85 -0.90 8.33 -0.73
C LYS A 85 -2.15 7.50 -1.05
N ALA A 86 -1.99 6.32 -1.62
CA ALA A 86 -3.09 5.44 -1.99
C ALA A 86 -3.93 4.98 -0.78
N LEU A 87 -3.29 4.62 0.34
CA LEU A 87 -4.00 4.25 1.58
C LEU A 87 -4.75 5.44 2.18
N LYS A 88 -4.18 6.65 2.12
CA LYS A 88 -4.89 7.87 2.52
C LYS A 88 -6.11 8.12 1.63
N GLU A 89 -5.99 7.92 0.33
CA GLU A 89 -7.11 8.07 -0.61
C GLU A 89 -8.20 7.03 -0.33
N ALA A 90 -7.84 5.77 -0.10
CA ALA A 90 -8.78 4.71 0.26
C ALA A 90 -9.51 5.01 1.58
N ALA A 91 -8.82 5.60 2.56
CA ALA A 91 -9.38 5.92 3.88
C ALA A 91 -10.24 7.19 3.91
N ARG A 92 -10.06 8.14 2.97
CA ARG A 92 -10.75 9.44 2.99
C ARG A 92 -12.25 9.34 2.75
N GLY A 93 -12.70 8.28 2.08
CA GLY A 93 -14.07 8.19 1.57
C GLY A 93 -14.37 9.25 0.52
N THR A 94 -15.43 9.05 -0.27
CA THR A 94 -16.02 10.14 -1.06
C THR A 94 -17.07 10.82 -0.20
N ALA A 95 -16.96 12.13 0.00
CA ALA A 95 -18.11 12.89 0.51
C ALA A 95 -19.31 12.56 -0.37
N ALA A 96 -20.38 12.01 0.20
CA ALA A 96 -21.61 11.78 -0.53
C ALA A 96 -21.98 13.12 -1.18
N ALA A 97 -22.19 13.13 -2.49
CA ALA A 97 -22.78 14.28 -3.16
C ALA A 97 -24.19 14.44 -2.58
N THR A 98 -24.34 15.34 -1.61
CA THR A 98 -25.64 15.77 -1.11
C THR A 98 -26.33 16.47 -2.27
N SER A 99 -27.12 15.73 -3.04
CA SER A 99 -28.08 16.31 -3.97
C SER A 99 -29.19 16.92 -3.13
N THR A 100 -28.97 18.15 -2.67
CA THR A 100 -30.06 19.00 -2.19
C THR A 100 -30.85 19.44 -3.42
N GLN A 101 -31.80 18.61 -3.85
CA GLN A 101 -32.90 19.09 -4.67
C GLN A 101 -33.83 19.87 -3.74
N HIS A 102 -33.72 21.19 -3.80
CA HIS A 102 -34.74 22.08 -3.27
C HIS A 102 -35.64 22.46 -4.44
N SER A 103 -36.92 22.12 -4.34
CA SER A 103 -38.03 22.69 -5.11
C SER A 103 -39.24 22.72 -4.20
#